data_AF-A0A971Q2Z9-F1
#
_entry.id   AF-A0A971Q2Z9-F1
#
_cell.length_a   1.000
_cell.length_b   1.000
_cell.length_c   1.000
_cell.angle_alpha   90.00
_cell.angle_beta   90.00
_cell.angle_gamma   90.00
#
_symmetry.space_group_name_H-M   'P 1'
#
loop_
_entity.id
_entity.type
_entity.pdbx_description
1 polymer ?
#
loop_
_entity_poly.entity_id
_entity_poly.type
_entity_poly.pdbx_seq_one_letter_code
_entity_poly.pdbx_strand_id
1 'polypeptide(L)' 'MLGIDDTFVWLAYVLCILSALLCVVYGLVNWNRGEEPIEREDVDWAAREKRIEEEL' A
#
# COMPACT_ATOMS: atom_id res chain seq x y z
N MET A 1 26.50 -18.17 -16.78
CA MET A 1 25.32 -18.80 -17.40
C MET A 1 24.57 -19.58 -16.33
N LEU A 2 23.47 -19.08 -15.78
CA LEU A 2 22.54 -19.87 -14.94
C LEU A 2 21.70 -20.81 -15.84
N GLY A 3 22.34 -21.57 -16.74
CA GLY A 3 21.69 -22.54 -17.64
C GLY A 3 20.66 -21.99 -18.64
N ILE A 4 20.39 -20.68 -18.67
CA ILE A 4 19.47 -20.04 -19.61
C ILE A 4 20.31 -19.43 -20.74
N ASP A 5 20.28 -20.05 -21.91
CA ASP A 5 20.99 -19.56 -23.12
C ASP A 5 20.36 -18.29 -23.70
N ASP A 6 19.09 -18.04 -23.40
CA ASP A 6 18.33 -16.93 -23.98
C ASP A 6 18.40 -15.65 -23.12
N THR A 7 19.03 -14.63 -23.68
CA THR A 7 19.20 -13.31 -23.06
C THR A 7 17.84 -12.65 -22.74
N PHE A 8 16.81 -12.90 -23.54
CA PHE A 8 15.47 -12.34 -23.30
C PHE A 8 14.80 -12.93 -22.06
N VAL A 9 15.02 -14.22 -21.80
CA VAL A 9 14.45 -14.89 -20.62
C VAL A 9 15.12 -14.36 -19.35
N TRP A 10 16.43 -14.20 -19.35
CA TRP A 10 17.14 -13.58 -18.22
C TRP A 10 16.67 -12.15 -17.96
N LEU A 11 16.52 -11.36 -19.01
CA LEU A 11 16.03 -9.98 -18.93
C LEU A 11 14.59 -9.91 -18.39
N ALA A 12 13.72 -10.85 -18.79
CA ALA A 12 12.36 -10.95 -18.27
C ALA A 12 12.34 -11.19 -16.75
N TYR A 13 13.16 -12.10 -16.24
CA TYR A 13 13.28 -12.32 -14.79
C TYR A 13 13.76 -11.08 -14.04
N VAL A 14 14.78 -10.39 -14.57
CA VAL A 14 15.29 -9.15 -13.97
C VAL A 14 14.21 -8.07 -13.94
N LEU A 15 13.48 -7.88 -15.05
CA LEU A 15 12.36 -6.93 -15.12
C LEU A 15 11.23 -7.28 -14.15
N CYS A 16 10.86 -8.55 -14.02
CA CYS A 16 9.84 -8.98 -13.06
C CYS A 16 10.26 -8.64 -11.62
N ILE A 17 11.52 -8.90 -11.25
CA ILE A 17 12.04 -8.56 -9.93
C ILE A 17 12.05 -7.05 -9.71
N LEU A 18 12.52 -6.28 -10.69
CA LEU A 18 12.52 -4.82 -10.62
C LEU A 18 11.10 -4.25 -10.49
N SER A 19 10.14 -4.80 -11.24
CA SER A 19 8.73 -4.40 -11.16
C SER A 19 8.15 -4.67 -9.78
N ALA A 20 8.38 -5.86 -9.22
CA ALA A 20 7.96 -6.18 -7.86
C ALA A 20 8.57 -5.23 -6.83
N LEU A 21 9.87 -4.94 -6.94
CA LEU A 21 10.55 -3.98 -6.06
C LEU A 21 9.96 -2.57 -6.19
N LEU A 22 9.68 -2.09 -7.40
CA LEU A 22 9.05 -0.80 -7.63
C LEU A 22 7.66 -0.73 -6.98
N CYS A 23 6.85 -1.77 -7.10
CA CYS A 23 5.54 -1.84 -6.44
C CYS A 23 5.65 -1.76 -4.91
N VAL A 24 6.58 -2.50 -4.32
CA VAL A 24 6.82 -2.50 -2.87
C VAL A 24 7.31 -1.14 -2.40
N VAL A 25 8.30 -0.55 -3.08
CA VAL A 25 8.85 0.76 -2.73
C VAL A 25 7.79 1.85 -2.87
N TYR A 26 7.02 1.84 -3.96
CA TYR A 26 5.93 2.79 -4.16
C TYR A 26 4.88 2.66 -3.06
N GLY A 27 4.45 1.43 -2.75
CA GLY A 27 3.52 1.16 -1.66
C GLY A 27 4.04 1.71 -0.34
N LEU A 28 5.31 1.44 0.01
CA LEU A 28 5.91 1.90 1.25
C LEU A 28 6.00 3.44 1.34
N VAL A 29 6.34 4.11 0.23
CA VAL A 29 6.43 5.59 0.18
C VAL A 29 5.05 6.24 0.22
N ASN A 30 4.05 5.62 -0.40
CA ASN A 30 2.71 6.20 -0.54
C ASN A 30 1.73 5.75 0.56
N TRP A 31 2.10 4.76 1.39
CA TRP A 31 1.23 4.19 2.43
C TRP A 31 0.70 5.25 3.42
N ASN A 32 1.50 6.26 3.75
CA ASN A 32 1.16 7.29 4.74
C ASN A 32 0.80 8.65 4.14
N ARG A 33 0.50 8.72 2.84
CA ARG A 33 0.18 9.98 2.14
C ARG A 33 -1.31 10.26 1.97
N GLY A 34 -2.17 9.31 2.34
CA GLY A 34 -3.62 9.38 2.16
C GLY A 34 -4.40 9.76 3.41
N GLU A 35 -3.76 10.29 4.45
CA GLU A 35 -4.53 10.84 5.59
C GLU A 35 -5.20 12.14 5.14
N GLU A 36 -6.50 12.04 4.85
CA GLU A 36 -7.37 13.22 4.85
C GLU A 36 -7.24 13.90 6.21
N PRO A 37 -7.12 15.24 6.25
CA PRO A 37 -7.06 15.95 7.51
C PRO A 37 -8.33 15.64 8.30
N ILE A 38 -8.18 15.17 9.54
CA ILE A 38 -9.32 14.85 10.41
C ILE A 38 -10.20 16.09 10.53
N GLU A 39 -11.41 16.02 9.98
CA GLU A 39 -12.38 17.11 10.10
C GLU A 39 -13.11 17.01 11.44
N ARG A 40 -13.69 18.13 11.88
CA ARG A 40 -14.47 18.15 13.13
C ARG A 40 -15.68 17.20 13.08
N GLU A 41 -16.23 17.00 11.88
CA GLU A 41 -17.35 16.09 11.65
C GLU A 41 -16.99 14.63 11.94
N ASP A 42 -15.76 14.20 11.59
CA ASP A 42 -15.26 12.84 11.87
C ASP A 42 -15.14 12.58 13.39
N VAL A 43 -14.67 13.58 14.13
CA VAL A 43 -14.53 13.52 15.60
C VAL A 43 -15.91 13.43 16.26
N ASP A 44 -16.86 14.25 15.82
CA ASP A 44 -18.22 14.26 16.33
C ASP A 44 -18.97 12.96 15.99
N TRP A 45 -18.73 12.39 14.81
CA TRP A 45 -19.29 11.09 14.43
C TRP A 45 -18.71 9.95 15.27
N ALA A 46 -17.39 9.88 15.43
CA ALA A 46 -16.73 8.87 16.27
C ALA A 46 -17.18 8.94 17.74
N ALA A 47 -17.42 10.14 18.26
CA ALA A 47 -17.95 10.34 19.61
C ALA A 47 -19.41 9.87 19.75
N ARG A 48 -20.23 10.04 18.70
CA ARG A 48 -21.62 9.55 18.67
C ARG A 48 -21.67 8.02 18.59
N GLU A 49 -20.86 7.39 17.75
CA GLU A 49 -20.80 5.92 17.66
C GLU A 49 -20.46 5.27 19.00
N LYS A 50 -19.40 5.75 19.68
CA LYS A 50 -19.04 5.25 21.01
C LYS A 50 -20.19 5.33 22.01
N ARG A 51 -20.90 6.46 22.01
CA ARG A 51 -22.05 6.65 22.91
C ARG A 51 -23.16 5.64 22.63
N ILE A 52 -23.46 5.38 21.35
CA ILE A 52 -24.49 4.41 20.96
C ILE A 52 -24.09 2.99 21.37
N GLU A 53 -22.81 2.63 21.19
CA GLU A 53 -22.28 1.31 21.56
C GLU A 53 -22.26 1.09 23.09
N GLU A 54 -21.98 2.14 23.86
CA GLU A 54 -22.03 2.11 25.33
C GLU A 54 -23.47 2.06 25.90
N GLU A 55 -24.47 2.55 25.15
CA GLU A 55 -25.88 2.55 25.53
C GLU A 55 -26.65 1.27 25.10
N LEU A 56 -26.05 0.39 24.29
CA LEU A 56 -26.64 -0.87 23.78
C LEU A 56 -26.37 -2.08 24.68
#